data_AF-A0A829D5D7-F1
#
_entry.id   AF-A0A829D5D7-F1
#
_cell.length_a   1.000
_cell.length_b   1.000
_cell.length_c   1.000
_cell.angle_alpha   90.00
_cell.angle_beta   90.00
_cell.angle_gamma   90.00
#
_symmetry.space_group_name_H-M   'P 1'
#
loop_
_entity.id
_entity.type
_entity.pdbx_description
1 polymer ?
#
loop_
_entity_poly.entity_id
_entity_poly.type
_entity_poly.pdbx_seq_one_letter_code
_entity_poly.pdbx_strand_id
1 'polypeptide(L)'
;MESGSTDQAIRRLQDELLGPAQKEKPGKKKEGETPTIIDPKAKLRSKLDDIVRGQILRSRNFSRTERFEQIGIKRLEIVAVIDDHTSYICKNMNGKTVEVRTCVNYVREFLADDPTREYFWKDRQNPSESELRQFDIASKSGDEITSLLRNQMPPYHAGGCRTTVVASFKSETRKVS
;
A
#
# COMPACT_ATOMS: atom_id res chain seq x y z
N MET A 1 4.06 27.88 4.10
CA MET A 1 4.37 26.74 3.22
C MET A 1 3.11 26.45 2.42
N GLU A 2 3.13 26.63 1.10
CA GLU A 2 2.00 26.21 0.26
C GLU A 2 1.88 24.68 0.33
N SER A 3 0.87 24.18 1.02
CA SER A 3 0.55 22.76 0.99
C SER A 3 -0.08 22.44 -0.37
N GLY A 4 0.75 22.24 -1.39
CA GLY A 4 0.29 21.70 -2.68
C GLY A 4 -0.35 20.33 -2.48
N SER A 5 -1.40 20.03 -3.25
CA SER A 5 -2.01 18.69 -3.25
C SER A 5 -0.94 17.64 -3.62
N THR A 6 -1.00 16.44 -3.04
CA THR A 6 -0.17 15.29 -3.44
C THR A 6 -0.16 15.10 -4.96
N ASP A 7 -1.30 15.33 -5.62
CA ASP A 7 -1.44 15.21 -7.06
C ASP A 7 -0.63 16.26 -7.83
N GLN A 8 -0.54 17.49 -7.28
CA GLN A 8 0.30 18.54 -7.87
C GLN A 8 1.78 18.21 -7.72
N ALA A 9 2.19 17.69 -6.56
CA ALA A 9 3.56 17.27 -6.32
C ALA A 9 3.97 16.13 -7.27
N ILE A 10 3.11 15.11 -7.41
CA ILE A 10 3.35 14.00 -8.35
C ILE A 10 3.44 14.50 -9.78
N ARG A 11 2.54 15.38 -10.22
CA ARG A 11 2.58 15.95 -11.58
C ARG A 11 3.86 16.73 -11.84
N ARG A 12 4.29 17.58 -10.89
CA ARG A 12 5.56 18.32 -11.00
C ARG A 12 6.74 17.36 -11.16
N LEU A 13 6.81 16.32 -10.32
CA LEU A 13 7.86 15.31 -10.42
C LEU A 13 7.83 14.54 -11.74
N GLN A 14 6.64 14.17 -12.22
CA GLN A 14 6.47 13.54 -13.53
C GLN A 14 6.95 14.45 -14.66
N ASP A 15 6.63 15.74 -14.60
CA ASP A 15 7.04 16.71 -15.62
C ASP A 15 8.55 16.98 -15.59
N GLU A 16 9.15 17.04 -14.41
CA GLU A 16 10.60 17.19 -14.22
C GLU A 16 11.38 15.97 -14.76
N LEU A 17 10.93 14.75 -14.47
CA LEU A 17 11.64 13.53 -14.86
C LEU A 17 11.34 13.07 -16.29
N LEU A 18 10.11 13.28 -16.76
CA LEU A 18 9.62 12.69 -18.01
C LEU A 18 9.31 13.74 -19.08
N GLY A 19 9.45 15.04 -18.76
CA GLY A 19 8.95 16.14 -19.55
C GLY A 19 7.44 16.35 -19.36
N PRO A 20 6.86 17.45 -19.84
CA PRO A 20 5.42 17.69 -19.75
C PRO A 20 4.64 16.63 -20.51
N ALA A 21 3.49 16.21 -19.97
CA ALA A 21 2.57 15.33 -20.70
C ALA A 21 2.12 16.00 -22.01
N GLN A 22 2.19 15.27 -23.13
CA GLN A 22 1.66 15.76 -24.40
C GLN A 22 0.14 15.85 -24.27
N LYS A 23 -0.39 17.07 -24.29
CA LYS A 23 -1.84 17.30 -24.32
C LYS A 23 -2.36 17.08 -25.73
N GLU A 24 -3.54 16.49 -25.86
CA GLU A 24 -4.33 16.63 -27.10
C GLU A 24 -4.48 18.11 -27.45
N LYS A 25 -4.17 18.47 -28.70
CA LYS A 25 -4.55 19.79 -29.21
C LYS A 25 -6.09 19.87 -29.18
N PRO A 26 -6.69 20.93 -28.62
CA PRO A 26 -8.14 21.11 -28.68
C PRO A 26 -8.52 21.45 -30.11
N GLY A 27 -8.81 20.44 -30.93
CA GLY A 27 -9.13 20.59 -32.34
C GLY A 27 -10.07 19.49 -32.81
N LYS A 28 -11.36 19.85 -32.95
CA LYS A 28 -12.46 19.11 -33.61
C LYS A 28 -12.39 17.59 -33.54
N LYS A 29 -13.04 17.00 -32.53
CA LYS A 29 -13.51 15.60 -32.61
C LYS A 29 -14.33 15.44 -33.89
N LYS A 30 -13.82 14.71 -34.88
CA LYS A 30 -14.66 14.05 -35.88
C LYS A 30 -15.20 12.79 -35.22
N GLU A 31 -16.51 12.61 -35.22
CA GLU A 31 -17.14 11.37 -34.73
C GLU A 31 -16.54 10.19 -35.50
N GLY A 32 -15.93 9.25 -34.78
CA GLY A 32 -15.41 7.99 -35.32
C GLY A 32 -13.90 7.78 -35.26
N GLU A 33 -13.08 8.79 -34.96
CA GLU A 33 -11.62 8.59 -34.76
C GLU A 33 -11.27 8.40 -33.29
N THR A 34 -10.74 7.22 -32.94
CA THR A 34 -10.12 6.98 -31.64
C THR A 34 -8.93 7.93 -31.49
N PRO A 35 -8.85 8.77 -30.44
CA PRO A 35 -7.74 9.70 -30.30
C PRO A 35 -6.44 8.90 -30.17
N THR A 36 -5.58 8.99 -31.17
CA THR A 36 -4.31 8.27 -31.22
C THR A 36 -3.20 9.18 -30.71
N ILE A 37 -3.34 9.71 -29.49
CA ILE A 37 -2.20 10.27 -28.76
C ILE A 37 -1.87 9.31 -27.62
N ILE A 38 -1.06 8.32 -27.96
CA ILE A 38 -0.44 7.43 -26.97
C ILE A 38 0.78 8.20 -26.44
N ASP A 39 0.68 8.84 -25.27
CA ASP A 39 1.87 9.35 -24.59
C ASP A 39 2.85 8.17 -24.42
N PRO A 40 4.02 8.16 -25.10
CA PRO A 40 4.94 7.03 -25.05
C PRO A 40 5.47 6.79 -23.63
N LYS A 41 5.37 7.78 -22.74
CA LYS A 41 5.76 7.71 -21.34
C LYS A 41 4.57 7.49 -20.39
N ALA A 42 3.34 7.27 -20.88
CA ALA A 42 2.15 7.10 -20.04
C ALA A 42 2.33 5.99 -18.99
N LYS A 43 2.85 4.83 -19.40
CA LYS A 43 3.13 3.70 -18.50
C LYS A 43 4.15 4.06 -17.42
N LEU A 44 5.16 4.86 -17.76
CA LEU A 44 6.19 5.29 -16.82
C LEU A 44 5.66 6.35 -15.84
N ARG A 45 4.80 7.27 -16.31
CA ARG A 45 4.09 8.22 -15.45
C ARG A 45 3.21 7.51 -14.43
N SER A 46 2.39 6.55 -14.88
CA SER A 46 1.55 5.73 -14.01
C SER A 46 2.38 4.98 -12.97
N LYS A 47 3.50 4.37 -13.38
CA LYS A 47 4.42 3.70 -12.45
C LYS A 47 5.01 4.67 -11.41
N LEU A 48 5.35 5.90 -11.82
CA LEU A 48 5.88 6.90 -10.89
C LEU A 48 4.81 7.37 -9.88
N ASP A 49 3.56 7.55 -10.34
CA ASP A 49 2.43 7.85 -9.45
C ASP A 49 2.25 6.75 -8.39
N ASP A 50 2.25 5.48 -8.80
CA ASP A 50 2.15 4.32 -7.90
C ASP A 50 3.28 4.27 -6.88
N ILE A 51 4.52 4.56 -7.30
CA ILE A 51 5.68 4.59 -6.41
C ILE A 51 5.50 5.68 -5.35
N VAL A 52 5.21 6.92 -5.77
CA VAL A 52 5.11 8.06 -4.83
C VAL A 52 3.96 7.85 -3.85
N ARG A 53 2.78 7.45 -4.33
CA ARG A 53 1.63 7.17 -3.45
C ARG A 53 1.92 6.01 -2.50
N GLY A 54 2.58 4.96 -3.00
CA GLY A 54 3.02 3.83 -2.19
C GLY A 54 3.93 4.26 -1.03
N GLN A 55 4.87 5.18 -1.26
CA GLN A 55 5.73 5.72 -0.19
C GLN A 55 4.96 6.57 0.81
N ILE A 56 4.05 7.44 0.35
CA ILE A 56 3.22 8.27 1.25
C ILE A 56 2.34 7.39 2.15
N LEU A 57 1.66 6.39 1.59
CA LEU A 57 0.82 5.47 2.36
C LEU A 57 1.64 4.65 3.35
N ARG A 58 2.81 4.16 2.93
CA ARG A 58 3.73 3.44 3.80
C ARG A 58 4.19 4.30 4.97
N SER A 59 4.66 5.53 4.71
CA SER A 59 5.08 6.48 5.74
C SER A 59 3.97 6.75 6.77
N ARG A 60 2.73 6.97 6.30
CA ARG A 60 1.56 7.15 7.16
C ARG A 60 1.26 5.92 8.02
N ASN A 61 1.35 4.72 7.46
CA ASN A 61 1.15 3.49 8.21
C ASN A 61 2.26 3.27 9.23
N PHE A 62 3.52 3.47 8.86
CA PHE A 62 4.67 3.29 9.74
C PHE A 62 4.60 4.19 10.97
N SER A 63 4.41 5.50 10.74
CA SER A 63 4.30 6.48 11.82
C SER A 63 3.15 6.16 12.78
N ARG A 64 2.00 5.77 12.22
CA ARG A 64 0.82 5.42 13.00
C ARG A 64 1.00 4.12 13.81
N THR A 65 1.62 3.10 13.23
CA THR A 65 1.91 1.83 13.92
C THR A 65 2.84 2.05 15.11
N GLU A 66 3.93 2.80 14.95
CA GLU A 66 4.82 3.17 16.06
C GLU A 66 4.06 3.92 17.16
N ARG A 67 3.20 4.87 16.79
CA ARG A 67 2.38 5.62 17.75
C ARG A 67 1.41 4.71 18.52
N PHE A 68 0.83 3.71 17.86
CA PHE A 68 -0.06 2.75 18.50
C PHE A 68 0.66 1.94 19.59
N GLU A 69 1.90 1.51 19.34
CA GLU A 69 2.70 0.86 20.39
C GLU A 69 2.99 1.81 21.56
N GLN A 70 3.42 3.04 21.27
CA GLN A 70 3.77 4.04 22.28
C GLN A 70 2.61 4.34 23.24
N ILE A 71 1.38 4.35 22.75
CA ILE A 71 0.18 4.62 23.56
C ILE A 71 -0.44 3.33 24.15
N GLY A 72 0.21 2.18 23.99
CA GLY A 72 -0.18 0.92 24.63
C GLY A 72 -1.22 0.09 23.88
N ILE A 73 -1.56 0.43 22.63
CA ILE A 73 -2.43 -0.43 21.79
C ILE A 73 -1.71 -1.74 21.50
N LYS A 74 -2.43 -2.86 21.61
CA LYS A 74 -1.88 -4.21 21.40
C LYS A 74 -2.26 -4.82 20.06
N ARG A 75 -3.41 -4.43 19.51
CA ARG A 75 -3.97 -5.01 18.28
C ARG A 75 -4.31 -3.91 17.27
N LEU A 76 -3.99 -4.15 16.01
CA LEU A 76 -4.43 -3.35 14.87
C LEU A 76 -5.51 -4.09 14.13
N GLU A 77 -6.59 -3.42 13.78
CA GLU A 77 -7.54 -3.92 12.79
C GLU A 77 -7.14 -3.43 11.40
N ILE A 78 -7.13 -4.35 10.44
CA ILE A 78 -6.84 -4.06 9.06
C ILE A 78 -8.14 -3.67 8.35
N VAL A 79 -8.16 -2.49 7.73
CA VAL A 79 -9.34 -1.98 7.04
C VAL A 79 -8.99 -1.75 5.57
N ALA A 80 -9.67 -2.47 4.68
CA ALA A 80 -9.51 -2.34 3.23
C ALA A 80 -10.79 -1.78 2.60
N VAL A 81 -10.63 -0.93 1.60
CA VAL A 81 -11.74 -0.61 0.68
C VAL A 81 -12.02 -1.84 -0.19
N ILE A 82 -13.24 -2.35 -0.15
CA ILE A 82 -13.66 -3.56 -0.86
C ILE A 82 -14.42 -3.18 -2.13
N ASP A 83 -13.84 -3.49 -3.28
CA ASP A 83 -14.46 -3.40 -4.60
C ASP A 83 -13.82 -4.41 -5.58
N ASP A 84 -14.12 -4.27 -6.87
CA ASP A 84 -13.65 -5.16 -7.94
C ASP A 84 -12.12 -5.14 -8.13
N HIS A 85 -11.44 -4.11 -7.64
CA HIS A 85 -9.98 -3.99 -7.69
C HIS A 85 -9.29 -4.45 -6.41
N THR A 86 -10.03 -4.94 -5.41
CA THR A 86 -9.42 -5.43 -4.18
C THR A 86 -8.79 -6.80 -4.38
N SER A 87 -7.48 -6.89 -4.13
CA SER A 87 -6.70 -8.12 -4.22
C SER A 87 -7.15 -9.17 -3.21
N TYR A 88 -6.84 -10.44 -3.50
CA TYR A 88 -7.18 -11.57 -2.64
C TYR A 88 -6.68 -11.40 -1.19
N ILE A 89 -5.44 -10.93 -0.99
CA ILE A 89 -4.90 -10.71 0.35
C ILE A 89 -5.64 -9.63 1.11
N CYS A 90 -5.97 -8.51 0.45
CA CYS A 90 -6.68 -7.40 1.08
C CYS A 90 -8.10 -7.80 1.47
N LYS A 91 -8.78 -8.62 0.66
CA LYS A 91 -10.09 -9.20 0.98
C LYS A 91 -10.01 -10.07 2.24
N ASN A 92 -9.02 -10.94 2.32
CA ASN A 92 -8.86 -11.84 3.47
C ASN A 92 -8.36 -11.14 4.73
N MET A 93 -7.54 -10.09 4.61
CA MET A 93 -7.07 -9.34 5.78
C MET A 93 -8.11 -8.36 6.33
N ASN A 94 -9.07 -7.91 5.51
CA ASN A 94 -10.07 -6.93 5.94
C ASN A 94 -10.86 -7.40 7.18
N GLY A 95 -10.90 -6.57 8.22
CA GLY A 95 -11.56 -6.84 9.50
C GLY A 95 -10.78 -7.80 10.42
N LYS A 96 -9.67 -8.40 9.97
CA LYS A 96 -8.80 -9.20 10.85
C LYS A 96 -7.93 -8.27 11.70
N THR A 97 -7.54 -8.79 12.86
CA THR A 97 -6.62 -8.09 13.75
C THR A 97 -5.23 -8.74 13.74
N VAL A 98 -4.21 -7.91 13.93
CA VAL A 98 -2.80 -8.31 14.01
C VAL A 98 -2.14 -7.69 15.23
N GLU A 99 -1.13 -8.34 15.78
CA GLU A 99 -0.35 -7.78 16.89
C GLU A 99 0.43 -6.52 16.46
N VAL A 100 0.27 -5.43 17.21
CA VAL A 100 1.01 -4.18 16.99
C VAL A 100 2.52 -4.42 17.02
N ARG A 101 2.99 -5.27 17.94
CA ARG A 101 4.43 -5.51 18.12
C ARG A 101 5.07 -6.13 16.89
N THR A 102 4.39 -7.09 16.25
CA THR A 102 4.83 -7.70 14.98
C THR A 102 5.01 -6.62 13.92
N CYS A 103 3.99 -5.77 13.75
CA CYS A 103 4.02 -4.66 12.81
C CYS A 103 5.15 -3.65 13.11
N VAL A 104 5.38 -3.30 14.37
CA VAL A 104 6.46 -2.38 14.78
C VAL A 104 7.84 -2.97 14.53
N ASN A 105 8.05 -4.25 14.86
CA ASN A 105 9.34 -4.89 14.60
C ASN A 105 9.69 -4.82 13.11
N TYR A 106 8.72 -5.11 12.23
CA TYR A 106 8.90 -4.94 10.79
C TYR A 106 9.22 -3.48 10.39
N VAL A 107 8.56 -2.47 10.99
CA VAL A 107 8.87 -1.05 10.71
C VAL A 107 10.32 -0.73 11.06
N ARG A 108 10.77 -1.16 12.24
CA ARG A 108 12.13 -0.89 12.73
C ARG A 108 13.18 -1.56 11.86
N GLU A 109 12.96 -2.83 11.50
CA GLU A 109 13.81 -3.57 10.57
C GLU A 109 13.83 -2.93 9.17
N PHE A 110 12.69 -2.45 8.68
CA PHE A 110 12.61 -1.75 7.41
C PHE A 110 13.42 -0.46 7.41
N LEU A 111 13.30 0.34 8.47
CA LEU A 111 13.96 1.65 8.57
C LEU A 111 15.45 1.55 8.89
N ALA A 112 15.89 0.45 9.51
CA ALA A 112 17.29 0.20 9.82
C ALA A 112 18.08 -0.39 8.64
N ASP A 113 17.41 -0.96 7.63
CA ASP A 113 18.06 -1.55 6.45
C ASP A 113 18.47 -0.48 5.43
N ASP A 114 19.53 -0.76 4.67
CA ASP A 114 20.05 0.13 3.63
C ASP A 114 19.12 0.14 2.42
N PRO A 115 18.42 1.26 2.10
CA PRO A 115 17.49 1.32 0.99
C PRO A 115 18.15 1.26 -0.38
N THR A 116 19.49 1.35 -0.45
CA THR A 116 20.28 1.34 -1.69
C THR A 116 20.83 -0.03 -2.06
N ARG A 117 20.76 -1.01 -1.14
CA ARG A 117 21.28 -2.35 -1.39
C ARG A 117 20.52 -3.07 -2.50
N GLU A 118 21.20 -4.01 -3.15
CA GLU A 118 20.58 -4.88 -4.14
C GLU A 118 19.38 -5.63 -3.51
N TYR A 119 18.30 -5.76 -4.28
CA TYR A 119 17.07 -6.46 -3.89
C TYR A 119 16.28 -5.89 -2.69
N PHE A 120 16.63 -4.71 -2.15
CA PHE A 120 15.93 -4.10 -1.00
C PHE A 120 14.39 -4.20 -1.07
N TRP A 121 13.82 -3.84 -2.23
CA TRP A 121 12.38 -3.90 -2.49
C TRP A 121 11.87 -5.31 -2.80
N LYS A 122 12.67 -6.11 -3.50
CA LYS A 122 12.30 -7.47 -3.94
C LYS A 122 12.17 -8.41 -2.73
N ASP A 123 13.06 -8.29 -1.76
CA ASP A 123 13.08 -9.16 -0.58
C ASP A 123 11.85 -8.98 0.31
N ARG A 124 11.24 -7.79 0.24
CA ARG A 124 10.07 -7.38 1.01
C ARG A 124 8.76 -7.51 0.24
N GLN A 125 8.83 -7.96 -1.01
CA GLN A 125 7.64 -8.17 -1.81
C GLN A 125 6.90 -9.38 -1.26
N ASN A 126 5.63 -9.20 -0.92
CA ASN A 126 4.77 -10.32 -0.54
C ASN A 126 4.55 -11.28 -1.71
N PRO A 127 4.19 -12.54 -1.43
CA PRO A 127 3.85 -13.51 -2.47
C PRO A 127 2.79 -12.94 -3.42
N SER A 128 2.87 -13.34 -4.68
CA SER A 128 1.89 -13.00 -5.71
C SER A 128 0.51 -13.54 -5.37
N GLU A 129 -0.52 -13.01 -6.02
CA GLU A 129 -1.89 -13.48 -5.79
C GLU A 129 -2.07 -14.98 -6.10
N SER A 130 -1.37 -15.51 -7.10
CA SER A 130 -1.40 -16.95 -7.42
C SER A 130 -0.75 -17.80 -6.31
N GLU A 131 0.37 -17.35 -5.74
CA GLU A 131 1.01 -18.02 -4.60
C GLU A 131 0.12 -17.94 -3.35
N LEU A 132 -0.44 -16.76 -3.07
CA LEU A 132 -1.32 -16.58 -1.91
C LEU A 132 -2.59 -17.42 -1.97
N ARG A 133 -3.10 -17.75 -3.17
CA ARG A 133 -4.25 -18.65 -3.34
C ARG A 133 -3.92 -20.12 -3.08
N GLN A 134 -2.64 -20.50 -3.10
CA GLN A 134 -2.18 -21.84 -2.71
C GLN A 134 -2.03 -21.96 -1.19
N PHE A 135 -1.79 -20.84 -0.50
CA PHE A 135 -1.88 -20.78 0.95
C PHE A 135 -3.35 -20.66 1.34
N ASP A 136 -3.85 -21.58 2.16
CA ASP A 136 -5.21 -21.48 2.72
C ASP A 136 -5.28 -20.31 3.73
N ILE A 137 -5.19 -19.07 3.24
CA ILE A 137 -5.19 -17.86 4.07
C ILE A 137 -6.61 -17.47 4.52
N ALA A 138 -7.65 -17.98 3.85
CA ALA A 138 -9.03 -17.67 4.19
C ALA A 138 -9.42 -18.20 5.57
N SER A 139 -8.90 -19.38 5.95
CA SER A 139 -9.13 -20.01 7.25
C SER A 139 -8.26 -19.46 8.39
N LYS A 140 -7.24 -18.66 8.08
CA LYS A 140 -6.21 -18.20 9.03
C LYS A 140 -6.59 -16.92 9.77
N SER A 141 -6.09 -16.75 10.99
CA SER A 141 -6.13 -15.49 11.72
C SER A 141 -5.27 -14.41 11.06
N GLY A 142 -5.43 -13.15 11.45
CA GLY A 142 -4.62 -12.06 10.91
C GLY A 142 -3.13 -12.24 11.20
N ASP A 143 -2.78 -12.71 12.41
CA ASP A 143 -1.40 -12.98 12.80
C ASP A 143 -0.79 -14.13 11.98
N GLU A 144 -1.54 -15.22 11.78
CA GLU A 144 -1.09 -16.34 10.95
C GLU A 144 -0.85 -15.91 9.51
N ILE A 145 -1.76 -15.13 8.91
CA ILE A 145 -1.55 -14.60 7.56
C ILE A 145 -0.31 -13.70 7.55
N THR A 146 -0.18 -12.79 8.51
CA THR A 146 0.95 -11.86 8.62
C THR A 146 2.29 -12.59 8.74
N SER A 147 2.34 -13.71 9.44
CA SER A 147 3.56 -14.53 9.57
C SER A 147 4.03 -15.15 8.25
N LEU A 148 3.13 -15.31 7.27
CA LEU A 148 3.45 -15.79 5.92
C LEU A 148 3.94 -14.68 4.99
N LEU A 149 3.86 -13.41 5.43
CA LEU A 149 4.18 -12.24 4.62
C LEU A 149 5.59 -11.72 4.92
N ARG A 150 6.27 -11.28 3.86
CA ARG A 150 7.56 -10.57 3.95
C ARG A 150 7.37 -9.11 4.37
N ASN A 151 6.27 -8.51 3.94
CA ASN A 151 5.79 -7.22 4.41
C ASN A 151 4.57 -7.43 5.31
N GLN A 152 4.80 -7.26 6.61
CA GLN A 152 3.85 -7.55 7.68
C GLN A 152 2.85 -6.41 7.94
N MET A 153 2.81 -5.40 7.07
CA MET A 153 1.90 -4.27 7.20
C MET A 153 1.39 -3.76 5.85
N PRO A 154 0.22 -3.10 5.82
CA PRO A 154 -0.20 -2.37 4.63
C PRO A 154 0.84 -1.31 4.22
N PRO A 155 1.12 -1.14 2.91
CA PRO A 155 0.45 -1.79 1.78
C PRO A 155 0.94 -3.22 1.50
N TYR A 156 0.03 -4.20 1.39
CA TYR A 156 0.41 -5.62 1.18
C TYR A 156 0.83 -5.96 -0.25
N HIS A 157 0.47 -5.13 -1.23
CA HIS A 157 0.83 -5.30 -2.64
C HIS A 157 1.17 -3.94 -3.27
N ALA A 158 1.98 -3.96 -4.32
CA ALA A 158 2.32 -2.77 -5.08
C ALA A 158 1.12 -2.29 -5.93
N GLY A 159 1.12 -0.99 -6.30
CA GLY A 159 0.20 -0.44 -7.31
C GLY A 159 -1.24 -0.19 -6.84
N GLY A 160 -1.44 0.45 -5.68
CA GLY A 160 -2.78 0.94 -5.29
C GLY A 160 -3.49 0.14 -4.20
N CYS A 161 -2.75 -0.47 -3.27
CA CYS A 161 -3.32 -1.05 -2.06
C CYS A 161 -4.07 0.04 -1.25
N ARG A 162 -5.39 -0.10 -1.12
CA ARG A 162 -6.27 0.82 -0.37
C ARG A 162 -6.60 0.27 1.01
N THR A 163 -5.56 -0.22 1.68
CA THR A 163 -5.64 -0.81 3.01
C THR A 163 -4.93 0.09 4.01
N THR A 164 -5.55 0.24 5.17
CA THR A 164 -5.09 1.07 6.28
C THR A 164 -5.20 0.27 7.58
N VAL A 165 -4.63 0.80 8.66
CA VAL A 165 -4.70 0.19 10.00
C VAL A 165 -5.38 1.12 10.99
N VAL A 166 -6.18 0.58 11.88
CA VAL A 166 -6.82 1.31 12.99
C VAL A 166 -6.57 0.58 14.31
N ALA A 167 -6.62 1.30 15.42
CA ALA A 167 -6.52 0.67 16.73
C ALA A 167 -7.72 -0.26 16.96
N SER A 168 -7.46 -1.50 17.37
CA SER A 168 -8.51 -2.42 17.80
C SER A 168 -8.62 -2.40 19.32
N PHE A 169 -9.79 -2.01 19.82
CA PHE A 169 -10.13 -1.97 21.24
C PHE A 169 -11.06 -3.12 21.64
N LYS A 170 -11.30 -4.09 20.75
CA LYS A 170 -12.15 -5.24 21.06
C LYS A 170 -11.60 -5.88 22.33
N SER A 171 -12.41 -5.84 23.37
CA SER A 171 -12.06 -6.32 24.69
C SER A 171 -11.67 -7.79 24.57
N GLU A 172 -10.46 -8.13 25.01
CA GLU A 172 -10.24 -9.46 25.56
C GLU A 172 -11.21 -9.55 26.74
N THR A 173 -12.36 -10.21 26.53
CA THR A 173 -13.22 -10.60 27.62
C THR A 173 -12.36 -11.46 28.53
N ARG A 174 -11.83 -10.87 29.60
CA ARG A 174 -11.24 -11.63 30.71
C ARG A 174 -12.29 -12.65 31.09
N LYS A 175 -12.02 -13.93 30.81
CA LYS A 175 -12.72 -15.02 31.49
C LYS A 175 -12.35 -14.85 32.96
N VAL A 176 -13.24 -14.21 33.71
CA VAL A 176 -13.21 -14.28 35.17
C VAL A 176 -13.57 -15.73 35.48
N SER A 177 -12.55 -16.52 35.81
CA SER A 177 -12.72 -17.82 36.46
C SER A 177 -12.96 -17.59 37.95
#